data_AF-A0A9Q3V490-F1
#
_entry.id   AF-A0A9Q3V490-F1
#
_cell.length_a   1.000
_cell.length_b   1.000
_cell.length_c   1.000
_cell.angle_alpha   90.00
_cell.angle_beta   90.00
_cell.angle_gamma   90.00
#
_symmetry.space_group_name_H-M   'P 1'
#
loop_
_entity.id
_entity.type
_entity.pdbx_description
1 polymer ?
#
loop_
_entity_poly.entity_id
_entity_poly.type
_entity_poly.pdbx_seq_one_letter_code
_entity_poly.pdbx_strand_id
1 'polypeptide(L)'
;MKITLTKLSTKDLATLAQRIISNIQSGKYPVISNHPLTATLQTFYTEYDLVYTKQIYSGKGKDVATADLERDVAYKNLKAFLNGYRKLASAPNYQFAEDLYTVFKTFGLNLDRLSYSSQTAQMKKLIEVLETPENMQKINVLSINPAFTDMKTKHEAFELLFADQAEANADLRQMTSASAIRKDLEKTLKSYLNLLTAMKDVPSWELLYSDTNELVKAAKNSDIQRKEENNL
;
A
#
# COMPACT_ATOMS: atom_id res chain seq x y z
N MET A 1 35.20 9.43 -15.59
CA MET A 1 34.12 8.60 -15.00
C MET A 1 32.91 8.57 -15.94
N LYS A 2 32.50 7.43 -16.53
CA LYS A 2 31.38 7.34 -17.50
C LYS A 2 30.22 6.50 -16.95
N ILE A 3 29.06 7.10 -16.74
CA ILE A 3 27.81 6.43 -16.32
C ILE A 3 26.59 7.13 -16.91
N THR A 4 25.54 6.37 -17.19
CA THR A 4 24.23 6.90 -17.60
C THR A 4 23.27 6.75 -16.42
N LEU A 5 23.15 7.79 -15.58
CA LEU A 5 22.37 7.73 -14.33
C LEU A 5 20.88 7.38 -14.56
N THR A 6 20.31 7.82 -15.68
CA THR A 6 18.92 7.50 -16.06
C THR A 6 18.65 6.02 -16.29
N LYS A 7 19.69 5.20 -16.50
CA LYS A 7 19.55 3.75 -16.65
C LYS A 7 19.51 3.01 -15.31
N LEU A 8 20.00 3.63 -14.24
CA LEU A 8 19.97 3.02 -12.91
C LEU A 8 18.54 2.87 -12.41
N SER A 9 18.24 1.79 -11.70
CA SER A 9 16.96 1.66 -10.99
C SER A 9 16.82 2.77 -9.93
N THR A 10 15.60 2.98 -9.42
CA THR A 10 15.34 3.91 -8.31
C THR A 10 16.22 3.59 -7.10
N LYS A 11 16.40 2.30 -6.79
CA LYS A 11 17.21 1.82 -5.67
C LYS A 11 18.71 1.96 -5.95
N ASP A 12 19.17 1.59 -7.14
CA ASP A 12 20.60 1.71 -7.49
C ASP A 12 21.08 3.15 -7.48
N LEU A 13 20.24 4.09 -7.94
CA LEU A 13 20.56 5.51 -7.88
C LEU A 13 20.72 5.99 -6.43
N ALA A 14 19.82 5.58 -5.53
CA ALA A 14 19.94 5.85 -4.09
C ALA A 14 21.23 5.26 -3.53
N THR A 15 21.48 3.96 -3.77
CA THR A 15 22.67 3.27 -3.26
C THR A 15 23.97 3.89 -3.78
N LEU A 16 24.04 4.30 -5.05
CA LEU A 16 25.21 4.98 -5.59
C LEU A 16 25.43 6.34 -4.90
N ALA A 17 24.37 7.15 -4.79
CA ALA A 17 24.44 8.45 -4.11
C ALA A 17 24.88 8.31 -2.64
N GLN A 18 24.28 7.36 -1.90
CA GLN A 18 24.63 7.05 -0.52
C GLN A 18 26.11 6.67 -0.38
N ARG A 19 26.60 5.72 -1.18
CA ARG A 19 28.00 5.27 -1.11
C ARG A 19 28.97 6.40 -1.42
N ILE A 20 28.64 7.27 -2.37
CA ILE A 20 29.44 8.46 -2.68
C ILE A 20 29.45 9.43 -1.51
N ILE A 21 28.30 9.71 -0.91
CA ILE A 21 28.19 10.55 0.29
C ILE A 21 29.03 9.98 1.43
N SER A 22 28.93 8.67 1.71
CA SER A 22 29.74 8.01 2.74
C SER A 22 31.24 8.10 2.43
N ASN A 23 31.64 7.99 1.17
CA ASN A 23 33.03 8.15 0.76
C ASN A 23 33.54 9.58 1.02
N ILE A 24 32.72 10.59 0.72
CA ILE A 24 33.02 12.00 1.02
C ILE A 24 33.16 12.23 2.52
N GLN A 25 32.24 11.68 3.32
CA GLN A 25 32.18 11.86 4.77
C GLN A 25 33.17 10.99 5.55
N SER A 26 33.94 10.14 4.88
CA SER A 26 34.93 9.25 5.51
C SER A 26 36.08 9.99 6.22
N GLY A 27 36.26 11.29 5.94
CA GLY A 27 37.40 12.08 6.43
C GLY A 27 38.72 11.80 5.70
N LYS A 28 38.74 10.86 4.76
CA LYS A 28 39.94 10.48 3.97
C LYS A 28 40.42 11.58 3.02
N TYR A 29 39.53 12.51 2.63
CA TYR A 29 39.76 13.45 1.54
C TYR A 29 39.55 14.91 1.94
N PRO A 30 40.59 15.61 2.45
CA PRO A 30 40.46 17.00 2.86
C PRO A 30 40.01 17.95 1.73
N VAL A 31 40.35 17.64 0.47
CA VAL A 31 40.06 18.48 -0.71
C VAL A 31 38.57 18.69 -0.99
N ILE A 32 37.70 17.79 -0.52
CA ILE A 32 36.25 17.84 -0.75
C ILE A 32 35.47 18.19 0.52
N SER A 33 36.17 18.37 1.65
CA SER A 33 35.57 18.80 2.91
C SER A 33 34.83 20.12 2.74
N ASN A 34 33.58 20.17 3.20
CA ASN A 34 32.70 21.35 3.11
C ASN A 34 32.47 21.90 1.69
N HIS A 35 32.71 21.10 0.64
CA HIS A 35 32.47 21.54 -0.73
C HIS A 35 30.96 21.74 -0.98
N PRO A 36 30.52 22.85 -1.61
CA PRO A 36 29.10 23.13 -1.82
C PRO A 36 28.32 22.01 -2.53
N LEU A 37 28.92 21.37 -3.55
CA LEU A 37 28.30 20.24 -4.25
C LEU A 37 28.05 19.02 -3.35
N THR A 38 28.85 18.82 -2.29
CA THR A 38 28.62 17.76 -1.30
C THR A 38 27.37 18.06 -0.50
N ALA A 39 27.22 19.30 -0.03
CA ALA A 39 26.03 19.73 0.71
C ALA A 39 24.77 19.61 -0.15
N THR A 40 24.82 20.07 -1.41
CA THR A 40 23.70 19.92 -2.35
C THR A 40 23.34 18.45 -2.60
N LEU A 41 24.35 17.59 -2.81
CA LEU A 41 24.12 16.16 -3.02
C LEU A 41 23.47 15.51 -1.80
N GLN A 42 23.92 15.86 -0.59
CA GLN A 42 23.34 15.38 0.66
C GLN A 42 21.87 15.80 0.80
N THR A 43 21.53 17.06 0.53
CA THR A 43 20.15 17.56 0.61
C THR A 43 19.20 16.77 -0.30
N PHE A 44 19.53 16.67 -1.60
CA PHE A 44 18.68 15.92 -2.53
C PHE A 44 18.65 14.43 -2.25
N TYR A 45 19.76 13.85 -1.76
CA TYR A 45 19.76 12.46 -1.35
C TYR A 45 18.86 12.23 -0.13
N THR A 46 18.89 13.10 0.88
CA THR A 46 18.04 12.98 2.07
C THR A 46 16.55 12.96 1.71
N GLU A 47 16.10 13.80 0.78
CA GLU A 47 14.72 13.75 0.30
C GLU A 47 14.41 12.46 -0.48
N TYR A 48 15.36 12.02 -1.31
CA TYR A 48 15.21 10.81 -2.11
C TYR A 48 15.21 9.52 -1.26
N ASP A 49 15.98 9.49 -0.17
CA ASP A 49 16.10 8.40 0.79
C ASP A 49 14.75 8.06 1.45
N LEU A 50 13.91 9.09 1.66
CA LEU A 50 12.57 8.91 2.23
C LEU A 50 11.59 8.19 1.30
N VAL A 51 11.85 8.17 -0.01
CA VAL A 51 10.83 7.78 -1.01
C VAL A 51 11.28 6.71 -2.00
N TYR A 52 12.56 6.36 -2.08
CA TYR A 52 13.05 5.38 -3.06
C TYR A 52 12.56 3.94 -2.80
N THR A 53 12.09 3.66 -1.59
CA THR A 53 11.45 2.40 -1.16
C THR A 53 9.96 2.52 -0.90
N LYS A 54 9.38 3.70 -1.14
CA LYS A 54 7.96 3.99 -0.90
C LYS A 54 7.07 2.96 -1.59
N GLN A 55 6.15 2.38 -0.81
CA GLN A 55 5.15 1.47 -1.35
C GLN A 55 4.06 2.25 -2.10
N ILE A 56 3.50 1.64 -3.15
CA ILE A 56 2.41 2.23 -3.94
C ILE A 56 1.06 2.07 -3.20
N TYR A 57 0.93 1.01 -2.41
CA TYR A 57 -0.26 0.65 -1.65
C TYR A 57 0.13 0.27 -0.22
N SER A 58 -0.80 0.45 0.72
CA SER A 58 -0.59 0.17 2.16
C SER A 58 -0.42 -1.31 2.53
N GLY A 59 -0.60 -2.23 1.59
CA GLY A 59 -0.56 -3.68 1.85
C GLY A 59 -1.81 -4.24 2.54
N LYS A 60 -2.70 -3.39 3.08
CA LYS A 60 -3.93 -3.79 3.82
C LYS A 60 -5.00 -4.48 2.97
N GLY A 61 -4.81 -4.61 1.66
CA GLY A 61 -5.83 -5.16 0.75
C GLY A 61 -6.22 -6.61 1.05
N LYS A 62 -5.29 -7.41 1.58
CA LYS A 62 -5.58 -8.79 1.98
C LYS A 62 -6.52 -8.86 3.19
N ASP A 63 -6.33 -7.96 4.16
CA ASP A 63 -7.13 -7.92 5.38
C ASP A 63 -8.55 -7.45 5.07
N VAL A 64 -8.69 -6.42 4.23
CA VAL A 64 -9.98 -5.95 3.72
C VAL A 64 -10.73 -7.05 2.97
N ALA A 65 -10.05 -7.79 2.07
CA ALA A 65 -10.66 -8.90 1.33
C ALA A 65 -11.08 -10.07 2.25
N THR A 66 -10.32 -10.31 3.33
CA THR A 66 -10.66 -11.35 4.31
C THR A 66 -11.90 -10.96 5.11
N ALA A 67 -11.97 -9.72 5.58
CA ALA A 67 -13.13 -9.20 6.30
C ALA A 67 -14.39 -9.16 5.42
N ASP A 68 -14.24 -8.84 4.14
CA ASP A 68 -15.33 -8.91 3.17
C ASP A 68 -15.90 -10.33 3.03
N LEU A 69 -15.01 -11.33 2.90
CA LEU A 69 -15.41 -12.74 2.83
C LEU A 69 -16.17 -13.18 4.09
N GLU A 70 -15.70 -12.78 5.28
CA GLU A 70 -16.37 -13.11 6.53
C GLU A 70 -17.77 -12.46 6.63
N ARG A 71 -17.87 -11.19 6.23
CA ARG A 71 -19.14 -10.46 6.11
C ARG A 71 -20.11 -11.18 5.17
N ASP A 72 -19.63 -11.58 4.00
CA ASP A 72 -20.38 -12.34 3.00
C ASP A 72 -20.92 -13.65 3.55
N VAL A 73 -20.07 -14.41 4.24
CA VAL A 73 -20.43 -15.69 4.84
C VAL A 73 -21.52 -15.50 5.89
N ALA A 74 -21.38 -14.50 6.77
CA ALA A 74 -22.38 -14.22 7.80
C ALA A 74 -23.75 -13.86 7.19
N TYR A 75 -23.77 -12.97 6.18
CA TYR A 75 -24.99 -12.63 5.44
C TYR A 75 -25.61 -13.86 4.76
N LYS A 76 -24.80 -14.66 4.05
CA LYS A 76 -25.25 -15.87 3.36
C LYS A 76 -25.89 -16.87 4.32
N ASN A 77 -25.28 -17.09 5.48
CA ASN A 77 -25.75 -18.05 6.47
C ASN A 77 -27.09 -17.62 7.08
N LEU A 78 -27.21 -16.34 7.48
CA LEU A 78 -28.48 -15.81 8.03
C LEU A 78 -29.60 -15.87 6.98
N LYS A 79 -29.32 -15.46 5.74
CA LYS A 79 -30.25 -15.57 4.60
C LYS A 79 -30.67 -17.02 4.34
N ALA A 80 -29.72 -17.96 4.35
CA ALA A 80 -29.98 -19.37 4.11
C ALA A 80 -30.85 -19.98 5.22
N PHE A 81 -30.60 -19.65 6.48
CA PHE A 81 -31.43 -20.05 7.61
C PHE A 81 -32.89 -19.59 7.40
N LEU A 82 -33.11 -18.30 7.15
CA LEU A 82 -34.44 -17.74 6.93
C LEU A 82 -35.14 -18.41 5.73
N ASN A 83 -34.42 -18.62 4.62
CA ASN A 83 -34.96 -19.27 3.44
C ASN A 83 -35.36 -20.74 3.67
N GLY A 84 -34.61 -21.45 4.53
CA GLY A 84 -34.92 -22.81 4.91
C GLY A 84 -36.11 -22.87 5.86
N TYR A 85 -36.06 -22.10 6.94
CA TYR A 85 -37.05 -22.14 8.02
C TYR A 85 -38.45 -21.74 7.56
N ARG A 86 -38.56 -20.70 6.72
CA ARG A 86 -39.85 -20.23 6.18
C ARG A 86 -40.61 -21.29 5.36
N LYS A 87 -39.92 -22.33 4.87
CA LYS A 87 -40.52 -23.42 4.08
C LYS A 87 -41.09 -24.54 4.94
N LEU A 88 -40.83 -24.53 6.25
CA LEU A 88 -41.32 -25.53 7.18
C LEU A 88 -42.67 -25.09 7.76
N ALA A 89 -43.74 -25.20 6.97
CA ALA A 89 -45.07 -24.72 7.38
C ALA A 89 -45.63 -25.35 8.67
N SER A 90 -45.12 -26.53 9.05
CA SER A 90 -45.44 -27.19 10.32
C SER A 90 -44.59 -26.74 11.51
N ALA A 91 -43.49 -26.00 11.28
CA ALA A 91 -42.63 -25.48 12.34
C ALA A 91 -43.28 -24.24 12.99
N PRO A 92 -43.13 -24.09 14.32
CA PRO A 92 -43.53 -22.86 15.00
C PRO A 92 -42.87 -21.64 14.37
N ASN A 93 -43.57 -20.50 14.33
CA ASN A 93 -43.00 -19.21 13.92
C ASN A 93 -42.42 -19.16 12.49
N TYR A 94 -42.74 -20.12 11.60
CA TYR A 94 -42.23 -20.10 10.21
C TYR A 94 -42.58 -18.80 9.48
N GLN A 95 -43.73 -18.20 9.78
CA GLN A 95 -44.16 -16.91 9.21
C GLN A 95 -43.22 -15.76 9.61
N PHE A 96 -42.64 -15.78 10.82
CA PHE A 96 -41.65 -14.78 11.21
C PHE A 96 -40.37 -14.90 10.37
N ALA A 97 -39.99 -16.12 9.98
CA ALA A 97 -38.89 -16.31 9.04
C ALA A 97 -39.25 -15.85 7.62
N GLU A 98 -40.49 -16.04 7.14
CA GLU A 98 -40.94 -15.49 5.84
C GLU A 98 -40.92 -13.96 5.86
N ASP A 99 -41.39 -13.33 6.93
CA ASP A 99 -41.41 -11.88 7.07
C ASP A 99 -39.98 -11.30 7.03
N LEU A 100 -39.06 -11.86 7.83
CA LEU A 100 -37.66 -11.43 7.81
C LEU A 100 -36.97 -11.74 6.48
N TYR A 101 -37.27 -12.90 5.86
CA TYR A 101 -36.75 -13.21 4.53
C TYR A 101 -37.26 -12.24 3.46
N THR A 102 -38.48 -11.72 3.62
CA THR A 102 -39.04 -10.70 2.73
C THR A 102 -38.31 -9.37 2.88
N VAL A 103 -37.86 -9.01 4.08
CA VAL A 103 -36.93 -7.87 4.27
C VAL A 103 -35.67 -8.07 3.43
N PHE A 104 -35.04 -9.26 3.48
CA PHE A 104 -33.88 -9.57 2.65
C PHE A 104 -34.17 -9.47 1.15
N LYS A 105 -35.36 -9.90 0.69
CA LYS A 105 -35.76 -9.76 -0.73
C LYS A 105 -35.82 -8.29 -1.16
N THR A 106 -36.30 -7.38 -0.31
CA THR A 106 -36.43 -5.94 -0.62
C THR A 106 -35.09 -5.28 -0.91
N PHE A 107 -34.03 -5.69 -0.22
CA PHE A 107 -32.66 -5.19 -0.46
C PHE A 107 -31.92 -5.97 -1.55
N GLY A 108 -32.46 -7.11 -1.98
CA GLY A 108 -31.85 -8.02 -2.94
C GLY A 108 -31.17 -9.21 -2.29
N LEU A 109 -31.30 -10.38 -2.90
CA LEU A 109 -30.76 -11.62 -2.32
C LEU A 109 -29.29 -11.88 -2.67
N ASN A 110 -28.64 -11.00 -3.43
CA ASN A 110 -27.27 -11.17 -3.94
C ASN A 110 -26.36 -10.02 -3.46
N LEU A 111 -26.59 -9.50 -2.24
CA LEU A 111 -25.77 -8.45 -1.64
C LEU A 111 -24.28 -8.81 -1.59
N ASP A 112 -24.01 -10.09 -1.32
CA ASP A 112 -22.67 -10.72 -1.29
C ASP A 112 -21.96 -10.81 -2.65
N ARG A 113 -22.52 -10.21 -3.70
CA ARG A 113 -21.94 -10.18 -5.05
C ARG A 113 -21.80 -8.76 -5.58
N LEU A 114 -22.15 -7.77 -4.77
CA LEU A 114 -22.04 -6.36 -5.13
C LEU A 114 -20.60 -5.88 -4.93
N SER A 115 -20.28 -4.71 -5.49
CA SER A 115 -19.05 -4.01 -5.12
C SER A 115 -19.09 -3.62 -3.65
N TYR A 116 -17.93 -3.44 -3.01
CA TYR A 116 -17.84 -3.05 -1.60
C TYR A 116 -18.76 -1.87 -1.24
N SER A 117 -18.71 -0.80 -2.05
CA SER A 117 -19.54 0.39 -1.81
C SER A 117 -21.03 0.09 -1.90
N SER A 118 -21.46 -0.66 -2.92
CA SER A 118 -22.88 -1.01 -3.10
C SER A 118 -23.36 -1.98 -2.01
N GLN A 119 -22.55 -2.99 -1.68
CA GLN A 119 -22.84 -3.94 -0.61
C GLN A 119 -22.96 -3.24 0.75
N THR A 120 -22.01 -2.37 1.09
CA THR A 120 -22.04 -1.59 2.33
C THR A 120 -23.30 -0.75 2.45
N ALA A 121 -23.66 -0.02 1.39
CA ALA A 121 -24.85 0.82 1.40
C ALA A 121 -26.13 -0.01 1.63
N GLN A 122 -26.25 -1.15 0.96
CA GLN A 122 -27.40 -2.05 1.10
C GLN A 122 -27.41 -2.76 2.46
N MET A 123 -26.26 -3.23 2.94
CA MET A 123 -26.14 -3.93 4.22
C MET A 123 -26.50 -3.01 5.39
N LYS A 124 -26.04 -1.76 5.36
CA LYS A 124 -26.39 -0.76 6.38
C LYS A 124 -27.91 -0.57 6.46
N LYS A 125 -28.58 -0.41 5.32
CA LYS A 125 -30.04 -0.26 5.29
C LYS A 125 -30.80 -1.53 5.66
N LEU A 126 -30.28 -2.69 5.30
CA LEU A 126 -30.81 -3.97 5.76
C LEU A 126 -30.74 -4.07 7.28
N ILE A 127 -29.59 -3.76 7.88
CA ILE A 127 -29.40 -3.78 9.35
C ILE A 127 -30.35 -2.79 10.02
N GLU A 128 -30.44 -1.54 9.54
CA GLU A 128 -31.38 -0.54 10.08
C GLU A 128 -32.84 -1.05 10.11
N VAL A 129 -33.28 -1.76 9.06
CA VAL A 129 -34.64 -2.34 9.02
C VAL A 129 -34.76 -3.55 9.93
N LEU A 130 -33.74 -4.40 10.03
CA LEU A 130 -33.76 -5.55 10.95
C LEU A 130 -33.75 -5.13 12.43
N GLU A 131 -33.19 -3.95 12.73
CA GLU A 131 -33.16 -3.36 14.07
C GLU A 131 -34.47 -2.70 14.49
N THR A 132 -35.49 -2.63 13.63
CA THR A 132 -36.80 -2.12 14.08
C THR A 132 -37.37 -3.02 15.18
N PRO A 133 -38.14 -2.48 16.15
CA PRO A 133 -38.68 -3.25 17.26
C PRO A 133 -39.45 -4.51 16.81
N GLU A 134 -40.21 -4.41 15.72
CA GLU A 134 -40.99 -5.51 15.16
C GLU A 134 -40.11 -6.64 14.62
N ASN A 135 -39.01 -6.29 13.93
CA ASN A 135 -38.09 -7.29 13.37
C ASN A 135 -37.19 -7.88 14.45
N MET A 136 -36.76 -7.08 15.43
CA MET A 136 -36.03 -7.57 16.59
C MET A 136 -36.85 -8.56 17.42
N GLN A 137 -38.15 -8.34 17.59
CA GLN A 137 -39.03 -9.32 18.22
C GLN A 137 -39.01 -10.66 17.46
N LYS A 138 -39.08 -10.64 16.12
CA LYS A 138 -39.03 -11.86 15.28
C LYS A 138 -37.67 -12.55 15.37
N ILE A 139 -36.58 -11.79 15.34
CA ILE A 139 -35.19 -12.28 15.52
C ILE A 139 -35.03 -12.98 16.86
N ASN A 140 -35.61 -12.41 17.94
CA ASN A 140 -35.58 -13.00 19.26
C ASN A 140 -36.41 -14.29 19.34
N VAL A 141 -37.62 -14.30 18.78
CA VAL A 141 -38.48 -15.51 18.78
C VAL A 141 -37.85 -16.66 17.99
N LEU A 142 -37.12 -16.36 16.92
CA LEU A 142 -36.39 -17.36 16.14
C LEU A 142 -35.02 -17.73 16.75
N SER A 143 -34.63 -17.12 17.87
CA SER A 143 -33.33 -17.32 18.54
C SER A 143 -32.11 -17.06 17.64
N ILE A 144 -32.24 -16.17 16.65
CA ILE A 144 -31.18 -15.83 15.69
C ILE A 144 -30.45 -14.51 16.02
N ASN A 145 -30.70 -13.93 17.19
CA ASN A 145 -30.00 -12.73 17.65
C ASN A 145 -28.46 -12.87 17.59
N PRO A 146 -27.83 -13.98 18.02
CA PRO A 146 -26.38 -14.14 17.89
C PRO A 146 -25.89 -14.09 16.44
N ALA A 147 -26.64 -14.69 15.50
CA ALA A 147 -26.28 -14.69 14.07
C ALA A 147 -26.45 -13.30 13.44
N PHE A 148 -27.49 -12.57 13.86
CA PHE A 148 -27.69 -11.18 13.43
C PHE A 148 -26.58 -10.26 13.94
N THR A 149 -26.23 -10.36 15.22
CA THR A 149 -25.11 -9.62 15.82
C THR A 149 -23.79 -9.97 15.14
N ASP A 150 -23.51 -11.25 14.86
CA ASP A 150 -22.30 -11.66 14.14
C ASP A 150 -22.20 -11.02 12.75
N MET A 151 -23.30 -11.02 11.98
CA MET A 151 -23.35 -10.34 10.67
C MET A 151 -23.09 -8.83 10.80
N LYS A 152 -23.69 -8.17 11.78
CA LYS A 152 -23.50 -6.74 12.05
C LYS A 152 -22.06 -6.42 12.42
N THR A 153 -21.48 -7.15 13.37
CA THR A 153 -20.09 -6.96 13.81
C THR A 153 -19.10 -7.15 12.66
N LYS A 154 -19.30 -8.16 11.79
CA LYS A 154 -18.46 -8.36 10.61
C LYS A 154 -18.62 -7.26 9.56
N HIS A 155 -19.83 -6.72 9.42
CA HIS A 155 -20.03 -5.54 8.58
C HIS A 155 -19.26 -4.32 9.10
N GLU A 156 -19.34 -4.04 10.40
CA GLU A 156 -18.61 -2.95 11.05
C GLU A 156 -17.08 -3.13 10.97
N ALA A 157 -16.60 -4.35 11.19
CA ALA A 157 -15.17 -4.69 11.08
C ALA A 157 -14.65 -4.46 9.65
N PHE A 158 -15.42 -4.85 8.63
CA PHE A 158 -15.08 -4.54 7.24
C PHE A 158 -14.97 -3.03 7.00
N GLU A 159 -15.93 -2.24 7.47
CA GLU A 159 -15.94 -0.78 7.26
C GLU A 159 -14.73 -0.10 7.92
N LEU A 160 -14.36 -0.54 9.13
CA LEU A 160 -13.17 -0.05 9.83
C LEU A 160 -11.91 -0.35 9.02
N LEU A 161 -11.71 -1.60 8.58
CA LEU A 161 -10.54 -1.99 7.79
C LEU A 161 -10.48 -1.30 6.43
N PHE A 162 -11.63 -1.07 5.80
CA PHE A 162 -11.70 -0.35 4.53
C PHE A 162 -11.32 1.13 4.71
N ALA A 163 -11.82 1.79 5.75
CA ALA A 163 -11.47 3.17 6.08
C ALA A 163 -9.96 3.30 6.38
N ASP A 164 -9.44 2.41 7.22
CA ASP A 164 -8.01 2.27 7.53
C ASP A 164 -7.13 2.11 6.28
N GLN A 165 -7.58 1.31 5.31
CA GLN A 165 -6.88 1.14 4.05
C GLN A 165 -6.91 2.42 3.22
N ALA A 166 -8.06 3.09 3.16
CA ALA A 166 -8.23 4.33 2.42
C ALA A 166 -7.35 5.45 2.98
N GLU A 167 -7.30 5.61 4.30
CA GLU A 167 -6.44 6.55 4.99
C GLU A 167 -4.96 6.27 4.73
N ALA A 168 -4.51 5.03 4.97
CA ALA A 168 -3.11 4.66 4.73
C ALA A 168 -2.70 4.85 3.25
N ASN A 169 -3.60 4.59 2.30
CA ASN A 169 -3.34 4.86 0.88
C ASN A 169 -3.36 6.37 0.55
N ALA A 170 -4.16 7.17 1.26
CA ALA A 170 -4.17 8.62 1.10
C ALA A 170 -2.84 9.22 1.57
N ASP A 171 -2.31 8.78 2.71
CA ASP A 171 -1.01 9.22 3.23
C ASP A 171 0.12 8.90 2.25
N LEU A 172 0.13 7.67 1.71
CA LEU A 172 1.06 7.29 0.66
C LEU A 172 0.92 8.21 -0.56
N ARG A 173 -0.28 8.69 -0.92
CA ARG A 173 -0.44 9.60 -2.07
C ARG A 173 0.03 11.02 -1.78
N GLN A 174 0.00 11.47 -0.54
CA GLN A 174 0.51 12.81 -0.16
C GLN A 174 2.03 12.90 -0.23
N MET A 175 2.75 11.79 0.01
CA MET A 175 4.20 11.77 -0.14
C MET A 175 4.61 11.98 -1.60
N THR A 176 5.63 12.82 -1.83
CA THR A 176 6.29 12.92 -3.15
C THR A 176 6.78 11.55 -3.62
N SER A 177 6.79 11.31 -4.94
CA SER A 177 7.34 10.07 -5.49
C SER A 177 8.83 10.20 -5.75
N ALA A 178 9.59 9.11 -5.61
CA ALA A 178 11.00 9.09 -6.01
C ALA A 178 11.17 9.55 -7.47
N SER A 179 10.27 9.16 -8.37
CA SER A 179 10.27 9.59 -9.77
C SER A 179 10.18 11.10 -9.94
N ALA A 180 9.43 11.81 -9.08
CA ALA A 180 9.26 13.26 -9.16
C ALA A 180 10.55 14.02 -8.83
N ILE A 181 11.32 13.56 -7.83
CA ILE A 181 12.56 14.20 -7.38
C ILE A 181 13.84 13.55 -7.93
N ARG A 182 13.68 12.45 -8.70
CA ARG A 182 14.80 11.70 -9.29
C ARG A 182 15.72 12.58 -10.12
N LYS A 183 15.15 13.45 -10.97
CA LYS A 183 15.90 14.27 -11.91
C LYS A 183 16.85 15.23 -11.19
N ASP A 184 16.46 15.73 -10.03
CA ASP A 184 17.27 16.66 -9.25
C ASP A 184 18.45 15.96 -8.58
N LEU A 185 18.22 14.75 -8.05
CA LEU A 185 19.30 13.90 -7.57
C LEU A 185 20.27 13.52 -8.70
N GLU A 186 19.77 13.10 -9.87
CA GLU A 186 20.62 12.79 -11.03
C GLU A 186 21.46 13.98 -11.48
N LYS A 187 20.88 15.19 -11.53
CA LYS A 187 21.58 16.41 -11.93
C LYS A 187 22.70 16.75 -10.94
N THR A 188 22.41 16.68 -9.65
CA THR A 188 23.39 17.01 -8.60
C THR A 188 24.51 15.98 -8.55
N LEU A 189 24.16 14.69 -8.62
CA LEU A 189 25.12 13.61 -8.70
C LEU A 189 26.01 13.74 -9.95
N LYS A 190 25.44 14.02 -11.12
CA LYS A 190 26.21 14.26 -12.35
C LYS A 190 27.17 15.44 -12.20
N SER A 191 26.75 16.52 -11.55
CA SER A 191 27.59 17.70 -11.32
C SER A 191 28.79 17.35 -10.43
N TYR A 192 28.56 16.58 -9.37
CA TYR A 192 29.62 16.07 -8.50
C TYR A 192 30.61 15.15 -9.25
N LEU A 193 30.11 14.19 -10.04
CA LEU A 193 30.96 13.29 -10.83
C LEU A 193 31.78 14.02 -11.91
N ASN A 194 31.22 15.09 -12.47
CA ASN A 194 31.92 15.95 -13.43
C ASN A 194 33.06 16.73 -12.76
N LEU A 195 32.84 17.27 -11.55
CA LEU A 195 33.91 17.89 -10.76
C LEU A 195 35.07 16.91 -10.57
N LEU A 196 34.80 15.71 -10.05
CA LEU A 196 35.86 14.72 -9.84
C LEU A 196 36.59 14.36 -11.14
N THR A 197 35.86 14.29 -12.26
CA THR A 197 36.48 14.02 -13.57
C THR A 197 37.39 15.15 -14.02
N ALA A 198 37.03 16.41 -13.74
CA ALA A 198 37.87 17.58 -14.06
C ALA A 198 39.11 17.65 -13.15
N MET A 199 38.98 17.25 -11.89
CA MET A 199 40.05 17.32 -10.89
C MET A 199 40.96 16.07 -10.87
N LYS A 200 40.73 15.09 -11.74
CA LYS A 200 41.38 13.76 -11.67
C LYS A 200 42.92 13.78 -11.71
N ASP A 201 43.51 14.82 -12.33
CA ASP A 201 44.96 14.99 -12.49
C ASP A 201 45.50 16.12 -11.56
N VAL A 202 44.68 16.63 -10.65
CA VAL A 202 45.05 17.66 -9.67
C VAL A 202 45.55 17.00 -8.39
N PRO A 203 46.71 17.43 -7.84
CA PRO A 203 47.23 16.91 -6.58
C PRO A 203 46.18 16.84 -5.47
N SER A 204 46.13 15.71 -4.77
CA SER A 204 45.23 15.40 -3.65
C SER A 204 43.79 15.01 -4.05
N TRP A 205 43.43 15.03 -5.33
CA TRP A 205 42.11 14.59 -5.82
C TRP A 205 42.11 13.18 -6.42
N GLU A 206 43.27 12.63 -6.72
CA GLU A 206 43.45 11.39 -7.49
C GLU A 206 42.82 10.19 -6.79
N LEU A 207 43.05 10.07 -5.47
CA LEU A 207 42.50 8.99 -4.65
C LEU A 207 40.98 9.10 -4.52
N LEU A 208 40.44 10.30 -4.32
CA LEU A 208 38.99 10.53 -4.25
C LEU A 208 38.32 10.19 -5.59
N TYR A 209 38.93 10.59 -6.71
CA TYR A 209 38.48 10.22 -8.04
C TYR A 209 38.50 8.70 -8.22
N SER A 210 39.61 8.04 -7.90
CA SER A 210 39.78 6.59 -8.07
C SER A 210 38.75 5.80 -7.28
N ASP A 211 38.61 6.07 -5.98
CA ASP A 211 37.66 5.36 -5.12
C ASP A 211 36.21 5.59 -5.58
N THR A 212 35.87 6.83 -5.95
CA THR A 212 34.54 7.14 -6.46
C THR A 212 34.27 6.47 -7.82
N ASN A 213 35.29 6.36 -8.67
CA ASN A 213 35.18 5.68 -9.97
C ASN A 213 34.87 4.19 -9.79
N GLU A 214 35.42 3.53 -8.78
CA GLU A 214 35.08 2.13 -8.46
C GLU A 214 33.63 1.97 -8.00
N LEU A 215 33.10 2.91 -7.20
CA LEU A 215 31.68 2.92 -6.83
C LEU A 215 30.78 3.06 -8.06
N VAL A 216 31.17 3.94 -9.01
CA VAL A 216 30.44 4.13 -10.27
C VAL A 216 30.49 2.88 -11.15
N LYS A 217 31.63 2.19 -11.24
CA LYS A 217 31.76 0.91 -11.96
C LYS A 217 30.87 -0.16 -11.34
N ALA A 218 30.87 -0.28 -10.02
CA ALA A 218 30.03 -1.24 -9.30
C ALA A 218 28.54 -1.01 -9.60
N ALA A 219 28.07 0.24 -9.53
CA ALA A 219 26.67 0.58 -9.85
C ALA A 219 26.31 0.26 -11.32
N LYS A 220 27.24 0.49 -12.26
CA LYS A 220 27.04 0.14 -13.67
C LYS A 220 26.91 -1.38 -13.86
N ASN A 221 27.71 -2.18 -13.17
CA ASN A 221 27.68 -3.64 -13.28
C ASN A 221 26.39 -4.23 -12.72
N SER A 222 25.86 -3.68 -11.63
CA SER A 222 24.56 -4.06 -11.08
C SER A 222 23.40 -3.84 -12.08
N ASP A 223 23.45 -2.79 -12.90
CA ASP A 223 22.45 -2.55 -13.95
C ASP A 223 22.55 -3.55 -15.11
N ILE A 224 23.76 -4.04 -15.42
CA ILE A 224 23.97 -5.04 -16.48
C ILE A 224 23.41 -6.39 -16.04
N GLN A 225 23.75 -6.85 -14.84
CA GLN A 225 23.27 -8.13 -14.29
C GLN A 225 21.75 -8.20 -14.25
N ARG A 226 21.08 -7.12 -13.80
CA ARG A 226 19.60 -7.03 -13.83
C ARG A 226 19.02 -7.26 -15.22
N LYS A 227 19.64 -6.74 -16.27
CA LYS A 227 19.13 -6.91 -17.64
C LYS A 227 19.31 -8.33 -18.15
N GLU A 228 20.37 -9.01 -17.74
CA GLU A 228 20.59 -10.42 -18.06
C GLU A 228 19.54 -11.29 -17.37
N GLU A 229 19.25 -11.02 -16.09
CA GLU A 229 18.22 -11.74 -15.32
C GLU A 229 16.80 -11.54 -15.87
N ASN A 230 16.46 -10.33 -16.34
CA ASN A 230 15.12 -10.03 -16.89
C ASN A 230 14.90 -10.54 -18.33
N ASN A 231 15.95 -11.04 -19.00
CA ASN A 231 15.89 -11.58 -20.37
C ASN A 231 15.93 -13.12 -20.40
N LEU A 232 15.87 -13.77 -19.24
CA LEU A 232 15.75 -15.21 -19.03
C LEU A 232 14.30 -15.55 -18.62
#